data_AF-A0A1Q5UCG4-F1
#
_entry.id   AF-A0A1Q5UCG4-F1
#
_cell.length_a   1.000
_cell.length_b   1.000
_cell.length_c   1.000
_cell.angle_alpha   90.00
_cell.angle_beta   90.00
_cell.angle_gamma   90.00
#
_symmetry.space_group_name_H-M   'P 1'
#
loop_
_entity.id
_entity.type
_entity.pdbx_description
1 polymer ?
#
loop_
_entity_poly.entity_id
_entity_poly.type
_entity_poly.pdbx_seq_one_letter_code
_entity_poly.pdbx_strand_id
1 'polypeptide(L)'
;MSLLDLDVSVAKNMFNVNVFAVVTVTQAFAPPEIASKGTFIKHRMRLEFSPWGVRAILVTTGAIRTKFFDNLPSAPCLPENSLYYPAKDVIEPALAGTEVEKNVMDVTYYADVVVNNALRSSPKQHLWSGGGALITWLASTFGWSTVWDTLLPSVAHLPDVNNKIRAAEKAEQDRQKAK
;
A
#
# COMPACT_ATOMS: atom_id res chain seq x y z
N MET A 1 -3.36 7.40 -7.76
CA MET A 1 -2.86 8.29 -8.83
C MET A 1 -1.87 7.49 -9.66
N SER A 2 -1.82 7.68 -10.98
CA SER A 2 -0.78 7.02 -11.78
C SER A 2 0.61 7.54 -11.34
N LEU A 3 1.67 6.77 -11.59
CA LEU A 3 3.03 7.24 -11.33
C LEU A 3 3.37 8.51 -12.13
N LEU A 4 2.74 8.68 -13.29
CA LEU A 4 2.96 9.80 -14.19
C LEU A 4 2.33 11.10 -13.68
N ASP A 5 1.25 10.99 -12.90
CA ASP A 5 0.51 12.13 -12.36
C ASP A 5 0.91 12.47 -10.91
N LEU A 6 1.89 11.76 -10.33
CA LEU A 6 2.29 11.90 -8.94
C LEU A 6 3.17 13.14 -8.73
N ASP A 7 2.78 14.02 -7.80
CA ASP A 7 3.66 15.10 -7.34
C ASP A 7 4.83 14.53 -6.51
N VAL A 8 6.05 14.74 -7.02
CA VAL A 8 7.30 14.29 -6.39
C VAL A 8 7.49 14.90 -5.00
N SER A 9 7.00 16.12 -4.75
CA SER A 9 7.08 16.76 -3.44
C SER A 9 6.24 16.01 -2.40
N VAL A 10 5.02 15.60 -2.78
CA VAL A 10 4.13 14.79 -1.96
C VAL A 10 4.76 13.42 -1.71
N ALA A 11 5.35 12.80 -2.73
CA ALA A 11 6.06 11.53 -2.59
C ALA A 11 7.22 11.65 -1.57
N LYS A 12 8.03 12.71 -1.64
CA LYS A 12 9.10 12.96 -0.65
C LYS A 12 8.56 13.10 0.77
N ASN A 13 7.46 13.82 0.95
CA ASN A 13 6.82 13.96 2.27
C ASN A 13 6.30 12.62 2.81
N MET A 14 5.71 11.78 1.95
CA MET A 14 5.30 10.43 2.32
C MET A 14 6.48 9.57 2.76
N PHE A 15 7.63 9.64 2.09
CA PHE A 15 8.84 8.93 2.51
C PHE A 15 9.42 9.47 3.82
N ASN A 16 9.38 10.78 4.05
CA ASN A 16 9.80 11.39 5.31
C ASN A 16 8.99 10.86 6.49
N VAL A 17 7.66 10.80 6.37
CA VAL A 17 6.78 10.31 7.44
C VAL A 17 6.82 8.79 7.58
N ASN A 18 6.75 8.04 6.48
CA ASN A 18 6.56 6.58 6.54
C ASN A 18 7.86 5.77 6.63
N VAL A 19 9.00 6.35 6.25
CA VAL A 19 10.30 5.66 6.26
C VAL A 19 11.26 6.33 7.22
N PHE A 20 11.58 7.61 6.99
CA PHE A 20 12.63 8.27 7.76
C PHE A 20 12.21 8.54 9.20
N ALA A 21 10.95 8.93 9.47
CA ALA A 21 10.49 9.13 10.84
C ALA A 21 10.57 7.85 11.68
N VAL A 22 10.27 6.69 11.10
CA VAL A 22 10.42 5.39 11.79
C VAL A 22 11.87 5.15 12.17
N VAL A 23 12.82 5.46 11.28
CA VAL A 23 14.26 5.36 11.57
C VAL A 23 14.65 6.33 12.69
N THR A 24 14.21 7.59 12.63
CA THR A 24 14.52 8.61 13.63
C THR A 24 13.97 8.24 15.01
N VAL A 25 12.71 7.79 15.08
CA VAL A 25 12.11 7.30 16.33
C VAL A 25 12.92 6.14 16.87
N THR A 26 13.25 5.17 16.02
CA THR A 26 14.05 4.01 16.41
C THR A 26 15.42 4.42 16.96
N GLN A 27 16.11 5.37 16.32
CA GLN A 27 17.40 5.90 16.76
C GLN A 27 17.28 6.68 18.08
N ALA A 28 16.19 7.41 18.30
CA ALA A 28 15.96 8.13 19.55
C ALA A 28 15.75 7.20 20.75
N PHE A 29 15.20 6.00 20.52
CA PHE A 29 15.03 4.96 21.54
C PHE A 29 16.21 3.97 21.60
N ALA A 30 17.13 4.02 20.64
CA ALA A 30 18.32 3.19 20.64
C ALA A 30 19.41 3.81 21.54
N PRO A 31 20.15 3.00 22.31
CA PRO A 31 21.38 3.45 22.96
C PRO A 31 22.33 4.14 21.97
N PRO A 32 23.05 5.21 22.38
CA PRO A 32 23.90 6.02 21.50
C PRO A 32 24.96 5.23 20.71
N GLU A 33 25.27 4.01 21.12
CA GLU A 33 26.26 3.12 20.53
C GLU A 33 25.77 2.38 19.25
N ILE A 34 24.47 2.43 18.90
CA ILE A 34 23.86 1.64 17.81
C ILE A 34 23.49 2.52 16.59
N ALA A 35 24.27 3.56 16.28
CA ALA A 35 24.09 4.34 15.05
C ALA A 35 24.52 3.51 13.81
N SER A 36 23.69 2.53 13.45
CA SER A 36 23.90 1.58 12.36
C SER A 36 23.65 2.23 10.99
N LYS A 37 24.64 2.10 10.10
CA LYS A 37 24.57 2.48 8.68
C LYS A 37 24.01 1.31 7.86
N GLY A 38 22.86 1.49 7.21
CA GLY A 38 22.42 0.63 6.09
C GLY A 38 20.99 0.10 6.16
N THR A 39 20.18 0.55 5.20
CA THR A 39 18.74 0.29 5.03
C THR A 39 18.41 -1.16 4.68
N PHE A 40 17.96 -1.94 5.67
CA PHE A 40 17.00 -3.07 5.55
C PHE A 40 16.22 -3.18 6.87
N ILE A 41 15.29 -2.24 7.07
CA ILE A 41 14.71 -1.86 8.37
C ILE A 41 14.00 -3.03 9.10
N LYS A 42 13.21 -3.85 8.39
CA LYS A 42 12.23 -4.76 9.02
C LYS A 42 12.84 -5.96 9.77
N HIS A 43 13.68 -6.74 9.10
CA HIS A 43 14.24 -7.97 9.69
C HIS A 43 15.42 -7.67 10.62
N ARG A 44 16.12 -6.57 10.35
CA ARG A 44 17.35 -6.22 11.03
C ARG A 44 17.08 -5.64 12.43
N MET A 45 16.02 -4.83 12.60
CA MET A 45 15.60 -4.35 13.92
C MET A 45 15.46 -5.47 14.95
N ARG A 46 14.90 -6.62 14.55
CA ARG A 46 14.74 -7.77 15.45
C ARG A 46 16.09 -8.34 15.91
N LEU A 47 17.04 -8.45 14.99
CA LEU A 47 18.37 -8.99 15.30
C LEU A 47 19.17 -7.98 16.11
N GLU A 48 19.18 -6.72 15.70
CA GLU A 48 19.86 -5.63 16.39
C GLU A 48 19.33 -5.47 17.81
N PHE A 49 18.03 -5.55 18.06
CA PHE A 49 17.46 -5.35 19.40
C PHE A 49 17.45 -6.56 20.33
N SER A 50 17.72 -7.75 19.78
CA SER A 50 17.76 -8.99 20.55
C SER A 50 18.71 -8.99 21.77
N PRO A 51 19.90 -8.35 21.75
CA PRO A 51 20.82 -8.32 22.90
C PRO A 51 20.25 -7.57 24.11
N TRP A 52 19.30 -6.66 23.90
CA TRP A 52 18.69 -5.84 24.94
C TRP A 52 17.30 -6.34 25.38
N GLY A 53 16.91 -7.55 24.94
CA GLY A 53 15.61 -8.14 25.29
C GLY A 53 14.41 -7.45 24.64
N VAL A 54 14.63 -6.51 23.72
CA VAL A 54 13.58 -5.81 23.00
C VAL A 54 13.12 -6.65 21.81
N ARG A 55 11.81 -6.86 21.70
CA ARG A 55 11.18 -7.67 20.65
C ARG A 55 10.52 -6.78 19.60
N ALA A 56 10.88 -6.97 18.34
CA ALA A 56 10.23 -6.34 17.21
C ALA A 56 9.23 -7.31 16.54
N ILE A 57 8.01 -6.85 16.27
CA ILE A 57 6.95 -7.58 15.57
C ILE A 57 6.66 -6.85 14.25
N LEU A 58 6.74 -7.55 13.13
CA LEU A 58 6.27 -7.06 11.84
C LEU A 58 4.79 -7.42 11.69
N VAL A 59 3.94 -6.41 11.62
CA VAL A 59 2.52 -6.59 11.30
C VAL A 59 2.31 -6.25 9.83
N THR A 60 1.95 -7.26 9.04
CA THR A 60 1.51 -7.08 7.65
C THR A 60 0.01 -6.89 7.65
N THR A 61 -0.39 -5.68 7.32
CA THR A 61 -1.78 -5.23 7.41
C THR A 61 -2.47 -5.32 6.05
N GLY A 62 -3.58 -6.04 5.99
CA GLY A 62 -4.52 -6.03 4.87
C GLY A 62 -5.52 -4.88 4.95
N ALA A 63 -6.65 -4.99 4.26
CA ALA A 63 -7.69 -3.96 4.27
C ALA A 63 -8.38 -3.84 5.64
N ILE A 64 -8.42 -2.63 6.22
CA ILE A 64 -9.09 -2.32 7.50
C ILE A 64 -10.00 -1.11 7.33
N ARG A 65 -11.15 -1.14 8.01
CA ARG A 65 -12.09 -0.01 8.09
C ARG A 65 -11.47 1.11 8.91
N THR A 66 -10.87 2.08 8.23
CA THR A 66 -10.33 3.29 8.87
C THR A 66 -10.85 4.52 8.14
N LYS A 67 -10.72 5.70 8.75
CA LYS A 67 -11.04 6.98 8.12
C LYS A 67 -9.98 7.43 7.09
N PHE A 68 -9.15 6.52 6.58
CA PHE A 68 -8.03 6.87 5.71
C PHE A 68 -8.50 7.60 4.45
N PHE A 69 -9.51 7.04 3.77
CA PHE A 69 -10.09 7.65 2.56
C PHE A 69 -10.94 8.89 2.88
N ASP A 70 -11.59 8.93 4.05
CA ASP A 70 -12.36 10.11 4.50
C ASP A 70 -11.46 11.31 4.82
N ASN A 71 -10.21 11.06 5.21
CA ASN A 71 -9.22 12.10 5.56
C ASN A 71 -8.43 12.60 4.35
N LEU A 72 -8.78 12.19 3.13
CA LEU A 72 -8.16 12.74 1.93
C LEU A 72 -8.48 14.24 1.84
N PRO A 73 -7.48 15.11 1.62
CA PRO A 73 -7.69 16.56 1.60
C PRO A 73 -8.62 17.02 0.47
N SER A 74 -8.74 16.22 -0.59
CA SER A 74 -9.63 16.45 -1.70
C SER A 74 -10.05 15.10 -2.31
N ALA A 75 -11.24 15.05 -2.90
CA ALA A 75 -11.67 13.90 -3.68
C ALA A 75 -10.61 13.61 -4.76
N PRO A 76 -10.15 12.36 -4.90
CA PRO A 76 -9.12 12.03 -5.87
C PRO A 76 -9.69 12.18 -7.29
N CYS A 77 -9.32 13.27 -7.96
CA CYS A 77 -9.65 13.52 -9.35
C CYS A 77 -8.41 13.35 -10.23
N LEU A 78 -8.60 12.86 -11.44
CA LEU A 78 -7.52 12.83 -12.43
C LEU A 78 -7.37 14.20 -13.09
N PRO A 79 -6.13 14.69 -13.31
CA PRO A 79 -5.90 15.86 -14.13
C PRO A 79 -6.50 15.68 -15.53
N GLU A 80 -7.08 16.74 -16.11
CA GLU A 80 -7.70 16.68 -17.44
C GLU A 80 -6.72 16.31 -18.56
N ASN A 81 -5.43 16.58 -18.35
CA ASN A 81 -4.34 16.25 -19.25
C ASN A 81 -3.70 14.86 -18.97
N SER A 82 -4.24 14.08 -18.03
CA SER A 82 -3.72 12.75 -17.74
C SER A 82 -4.01 11.78 -18.89
N LEU A 83 -3.06 10.90 -19.21
CA LEU A 83 -3.25 9.81 -20.16
C LEU A 83 -4.37 8.84 -19.75
N TYR A 84 -4.69 8.80 -18.45
CA TYR A 84 -5.73 7.95 -17.89
C TYR A 84 -7.10 8.62 -17.84
N TYR A 85 -7.21 9.89 -18.23
CA TYR A 85 -8.46 10.65 -18.18
C TYR A 85 -9.65 9.98 -18.89
N PRO A 86 -9.49 9.27 -20.04
CA PRO A 86 -10.59 8.54 -20.67
C PRO A 86 -11.22 7.44 -19.81
N ALA A 87 -10.50 6.94 -18.81
CA ALA A 87 -10.94 5.89 -17.89
C ALA A 87 -11.23 6.43 -16.48
N LYS A 88 -11.45 7.75 -16.34
CA LYS A 88 -11.66 8.39 -15.02
C LYS A 88 -12.80 7.79 -14.22
N ASP A 89 -13.87 7.35 -14.86
CA ASP A 89 -15.03 6.75 -14.21
C ASP A 89 -14.76 5.38 -13.58
N VAL A 90 -13.69 4.70 -14.00
CA VAL A 90 -13.20 3.47 -13.36
C VAL A 90 -12.14 3.79 -12.31
N ILE A 91 -11.28 4.75 -12.58
CA ILE A 91 -10.11 5.05 -11.77
C ILE A 91 -10.48 5.86 -10.52
N GLU A 92 -11.29 6.91 -10.64
CA GLU A 92 -11.62 7.80 -9.52
C GLU A 92 -12.33 7.06 -8.36
N PRO A 93 -13.31 6.16 -8.59
CA PRO A 93 -13.87 5.35 -7.52
C PRO A 93 -12.82 4.43 -6.87
N ALA A 94 -11.96 3.81 -7.67
CA ALA A 94 -10.87 2.97 -7.16
C ALA A 94 -9.89 3.78 -6.29
N LEU A 95 -9.60 5.03 -6.65
CA LEU A 95 -8.79 5.95 -5.84
C LEU A 95 -9.46 6.38 -4.54
N ALA A 96 -10.79 6.49 -4.56
CA ALA A 96 -11.60 6.79 -3.37
C ALA A 96 -11.73 5.58 -2.41
N GLY A 97 -11.23 4.41 -2.79
CA GLY A 97 -11.17 3.24 -1.91
C GLY A 97 -12.39 2.31 -1.98
N THR A 98 -13.31 2.50 -2.94
CA THR A 98 -14.54 1.67 -3.07
C THR A 98 -14.24 0.18 -3.21
N GLU A 99 -13.12 -0.17 -3.82
CA GLU A 99 -12.68 -1.56 -3.98
C GLU A 99 -12.09 -2.17 -2.70
N VAL A 100 -11.51 -1.34 -1.84
CA VAL A 100 -10.91 -1.76 -0.57
C VAL A 100 -12.00 -2.13 0.45
N GLU A 101 -13.14 -1.43 0.42
CA GLU A 101 -14.26 -1.66 1.35
C GLU A 101 -14.88 -3.07 1.27
N LYS A 102 -14.80 -3.73 0.10
CA LYS A 102 -15.46 -5.04 -0.13
C LYS A 102 -14.93 -6.17 0.75
N ASN A 103 -13.67 -6.08 1.19
CA ASN A 103 -13.02 -7.12 2.00
C ASN A 103 -12.48 -6.59 3.33
N VAL A 104 -13.01 -5.46 3.81
CA VAL A 104 -12.46 -4.75 4.97
C VAL A 104 -12.72 -5.46 6.29
N MET A 105 -11.69 -5.56 7.13
CA MET A 105 -11.79 -5.98 8.53
C MET A 105 -12.16 -4.80 9.43
N ASP A 106 -12.92 -5.05 10.50
CA ASP A 106 -13.21 -4.01 11.50
C ASP A 106 -11.95 -3.58 12.28
N VAL A 107 -11.85 -2.28 12.59
CA VAL A 107 -10.68 -1.69 13.27
C VAL A 107 -10.50 -2.19 14.70
N THR A 108 -11.59 -2.38 15.44
CA THR A 108 -11.53 -2.83 16.84
C THR A 108 -11.05 -4.28 16.91
N TYR A 109 -11.60 -5.13 16.04
CA TYR A 109 -11.15 -6.50 15.90
C TYR A 109 -9.68 -6.60 15.46
N TYR A 110 -9.27 -5.77 14.49
CA TYR A 110 -7.87 -5.72 14.07
C TYR A 110 -6.94 -5.31 15.23
N ALA A 111 -7.31 -4.29 16.00
CA ALA A 111 -6.55 -3.84 17.17
C ALA A 111 -6.41 -4.96 18.20
N ASP A 112 -7.50 -5.67 18.51
CA ASP A 112 -7.48 -6.80 19.43
C ASP A 112 -6.52 -7.90 18.96
N VAL A 113 -6.51 -8.24 17.67
CA VAL A 113 -5.58 -9.25 17.12
C VAL A 113 -4.12 -8.82 17.29
N VAL A 114 -3.80 -7.55 17.03
CA VAL A 114 -2.44 -7.02 17.16
C VAL A 114 -1.99 -6.95 18.62
N VAL A 115 -2.84 -6.41 19.50
CA VAL A 115 -2.56 -6.26 20.93
C VAL A 115 -2.41 -7.63 21.59
N ASN A 116 -3.34 -8.55 21.33
CA ASN A 116 -3.27 -9.91 21.88
C ASN A 116 -2.01 -10.64 21.41
N ASN A 117 -1.53 -10.42 20.17
CA ASN A 117 -0.26 -10.99 19.74
C ASN A 117 0.93 -10.37 20.47
N ALA A 118 0.94 -9.05 20.67
CA ALA A 118 2.02 -8.33 21.33
C ALA A 118 2.19 -8.71 22.82
N LEU A 119 1.08 -9.02 23.51
CA LEU A 119 1.07 -9.39 24.93
C LEU A 119 1.50 -10.84 25.21
N ARG A 120 1.68 -11.67 24.19
CA ARG A 120 2.10 -13.07 24.36
C ARG A 120 3.53 -13.17 24.90
N SER A 121 3.79 -14.19 25.72
CA SER A 121 5.14 -14.57 26.15
C SER A 121 6.06 -14.90 24.96
N SER A 122 5.49 -15.55 23.94
CA SER A 122 6.14 -15.79 22.64
C SER A 122 5.22 -15.27 21.51
N PRO A 123 5.41 -14.00 21.08
CA PRO A 123 4.59 -13.39 20.04
C PRO A 123 4.98 -13.91 18.65
N LYS A 124 4.01 -13.93 17.72
CA LYS A 124 4.34 -14.16 16.30
C LYS A 124 5.17 -12.99 15.79
N GLN A 125 6.35 -13.28 15.26
CA GLN A 125 7.26 -12.26 14.74
C GLN A 125 6.72 -11.57 13.49
N HIS A 126 6.08 -12.33 12.60
CA HIS A 126 5.37 -11.83 11.41
C HIS A 126 3.88 -12.13 11.57
N LEU A 127 3.09 -11.10 11.83
CA LEU A 127 1.65 -11.19 11.99
C LEU A 127 0.97 -10.69 10.72
N TRP A 128 0.24 -11.55 10.04
CA TRP A 128 -0.62 -11.17 8.92
C TRP A 128 -2.05 -11.01 9.42
N SER A 129 -2.64 -9.82 9.26
CA SER A 129 -4.01 -9.54 9.71
C SER A 129 -4.65 -8.47 8.84
N GLY A 130 -5.97 -8.52 8.67
CA GLY A 130 -6.74 -7.62 7.80
C GLY A 130 -7.30 -8.30 6.56
N GLY A 131 -8.15 -7.57 5.85
CA GLY A 131 -8.82 -8.01 4.62
C GLY A 131 -7.85 -8.48 3.55
N GLY A 132 -8.06 -9.69 3.03
CA GLY A 132 -7.20 -10.29 1.99
C GLY A 132 -5.81 -10.75 2.46
N ALA A 133 -5.41 -10.47 3.71
CA ALA A 133 -4.05 -10.75 4.19
C ALA A 133 -3.67 -12.24 4.10
N LEU A 134 -4.61 -13.15 4.31
CA LEU A 134 -4.37 -14.60 4.18
C LEU A 134 -4.13 -15.01 2.72
N ILE A 135 -4.91 -14.48 1.78
CA ILE A 135 -4.75 -14.75 0.34
C ILE A 135 -3.42 -14.15 -0.14
N THR A 136 -3.10 -12.93 0.30
CA THR A 136 -1.81 -12.30 0.00
C THR A 136 -0.64 -13.09 0.57
N TRP A 137 -0.77 -13.57 1.80
CA TRP A 137 0.24 -14.44 2.40
C TRP A 137 0.40 -15.74 1.61
N LEU A 138 -0.69 -16.43 1.27
CA LEU A 138 -0.66 -17.68 0.48
C LEU A 138 -0.01 -17.46 -0.89
N ALA A 139 -0.43 -16.42 -1.61
CA ALA A 139 0.10 -16.09 -2.93
C ALA A 139 1.58 -15.69 -2.86
N SER A 140 2.01 -14.93 -1.86
CA SER A 140 3.43 -14.54 -1.70
C SER A 140 4.33 -15.67 -1.20
N THR A 141 3.78 -16.64 -0.46
CA THR A 141 4.56 -17.74 0.14
C THR A 141 4.68 -18.93 -0.80
N PHE A 142 3.62 -19.24 -1.57
CA PHE A 142 3.56 -20.42 -2.44
C PHE A 142 3.46 -20.08 -3.93
N GLY A 143 3.10 -18.84 -4.28
CA GLY A 143 3.00 -18.41 -5.67
C GLY A 143 4.36 -18.09 -6.27
N TRP A 144 4.43 -18.21 -7.59
CA TRP A 144 5.58 -17.74 -8.36
C TRP A 144 5.64 -16.20 -8.35
N SER A 145 6.80 -15.61 -8.67
CA SER A 145 6.97 -14.15 -8.68
C SER A 145 5.95 -13.40 -9.55
N THR A 146 5.41 -14.06 -10.59
CA THR A 146 4.44 -13.52 -11.56
C THR A 146 2.98 -13.77 -11.17
N VAL A 147 2.69 -14.37 -10.01
CA VAL A 147 1.30 -14.63 -9.58
C VAL A 147 0.47 -13.34 -9.48
N TRP A 148 1.14 -12.21 -9.20
CA TRP A 148 0.51 -10.90 -9.10
C TRP A 148 0.19 -10.30 -10.48
N ASP A 149 0.91 -10.69 -11.53
CA ASP A 149 0.67 -10.22 -12.89
C ASP A 149 -0.67 -10.74 -13.45
N THR A 150 -1.17 -11.87 -12.92
CA THR A 150 -2.46 -12.43 -13.31
C THR A 150 -3.61 -11.98 -12.40
N LEU A 151 -3.34 -11.80 -11.10
CA LEU A 151 -4.36 -11.43 -10.11
C LEU A 151 -4.68 -9.93 -10.10
N LEU A 152 -3.65 -9.06 -10.16
CA LEU A 152 -3.85 -7.61 -10.00
C LEU A 152 -4.65 -6.96 -11.14
N PRO A 153 -4.50 -7.33 -12.43
CA PRO A 153 -5.27 -6.68 -13.49
C PRO A 153 -6.77 -6.87 -13.36
N SER A 154 -7.20 -8.04 -12.90
CA SER A 154 -8.62 -8.35 -12.68
C SER A 154 -9.19 -7.55 -11.51
N VAL A 155 -8.47 -7.49 -10.40
CA VAL A 155 -8.89 -6.75 -9.20
C VAL A 155 -8.91 -5.23 -9.42
N ALA A 156 -8.00 -4.71 -10.24
CA ALA A 156 -7.88 -3.28 -10.53
C ALA A 156 -8.69 -2.83 -11.76
N HIS A 157 -9.54 -3.68 -12.34
CA HIS A 157 -10.32 -3.38 -13.55
C HIS A 157 -9.47 -2.86 -14.73
N LEU A 158 -8.20 -3.30 -14.83
CA LEU A 158 -7.28 -2.86 -15.89
C LEU A 158 -7.77 -3.18 -17.32
N PRO A 159 -8.48 -4.29 -17.58
CA PRO A 159 -9.08 -4.53 -18.89
C PRO A 159 -10.04 -3.39 -19.30
N ASP A 160 -10.86 -2.90 -18.38
CA ASP A 160 -11.83 -1.83 -18.65
C ASP A 160 -11.12 -0.49 -18.90
N VAL A 161 -10.07 -0.21 -18.11
CA VAL A 161 -9.20 0.96 -18.31
C VAL A 161 -8.53 0.92 -19.69
N ASN A 162 -7.94 -0.22 -20.05
CA ASN A 162 -7.28 -0.40 -21.35
C ASN A 162 -8.24 -0.24 -22.52
N ASN A 163 -9.45 -0.79 -22.42
CA ASN A 163 -10.48 -0.67 -23.45
C ASN A 163 -10.87 0.79 -23.66
N LYS A 164 -11.04 1.56 -22.58
CA LYS A 164 -11.40 2.98 -22.64
C LYS A 164 -10.28 3.86 -23.21
N ILE A 165 -9.03 3.61 -22.83
CA ILE A 165 -7.87 4.33 -23.38
C ILE A 165 -7.76 4.07 -24.88
N ARG A 166 -7.79 2.80 -25.31
CA ARG A 166 -7.71 2.44 -26.74
C ARG A 166 -8.86 3.00 -27.57
N ALA A 167 -10.06 3.05 -27.01
CA ALA A 167 -11.22 3.67 -27.67
C ALA A 167 -11.02 5.18 -27.88
N ALA A 168 -10.45 5.88 -26.90
CA ALA A 168 -10.14 7.30 -27.00
C ALA A 168 -9.03 7.57 -28.03
N GLU A 169 -7.95 6.78 -28.01
CA GLU A 169 -6.86 6.88 -29.00
C GLU A 169 -7.37 6.68 -30.43
N LYS A 170 -8.24 5.69 -30.65
CA LYS A 170 -8.84 5.43 -31.97
C LYS A 170 -9.72 6.60 -32.43
N ALA A 171 -10.56 7.15 -31.55
CA ALA A 171 -11.41 8.30 -31.87
C ALA A 171 -10.59 9.56 -32.22
N GLU A 172 -9.44 9.75 -31.58
CA GLU A 172 -8.53 10.85 -31.88
C GLU A 172 -7.81 10.66 -33.23
N GLN A 173 -7.36 9.44 -33.53
CA GLN A 173 -6.79 9.10 -34.84
C GLN A 173 -7.80 9.28 -35.97
N ASP A 174 -9.06 8.90 -35.77
CA ASP A 174 -10.11 9.06 -36.77
C ASP A 174 -10.45 10.54 -36.99
N ARG A 175 -10.44 11.38 -35.94
CA ARG A 175 -10.57 12.84 -36.05
C ARG A 175 -9.41 13.50 -36.81
N GLN A 176 -8.19 13.01 -36.62
CA GLN A 176 -7.02 13.54 -37.33
C GLN A 176 -7.01 13.16 -38.81
N LYS A 177 -7.53 11.98 -39.18
CA LYS A 177 -7.69 11.56 -40.58
C LYS A 177 -8.83 12.24 -41.32
N ALA A 178 -9.81 12.78 -40.60
CA ALA A 178 -10.96 13.49 -41.15
C ALA A 178 -10.71 15.00 -41.35
N LYS A 179 -9.54 15.52 -40.96
CA LYS A 179 -9.06 16.88 -41.21
C LYS A 179 -8.05 16.88 -42.36
#